data_AF-A0AAD7B0B4-F1
#
_entry.id   AF-A0AAD7B0B4-F1
#
_cell.length_a   1.000
_cell.length_b   1.000
_cell.length_c   1.000
_cell.angle_alpha   90.00
_cell.angle_beta   90.00
_cell.angle_gamma   90.00
#
_symmetry.space_group_name_H-M   'P 1'
#
loop_
_entity.id
_entity.type
_entity.pdbx_description
1 polymer ?
#
loop_
_entity_poly.entity_id
_entity_poly.type
_entity_poly.pdbx_seq_one_letter_code
_entity_poly.pdbx_strand_id
1 'polypeptide(L)'
;EYDHLKRRIYREVCRRILVSIKDRSHTGEALRFGDGVVRFAYPGVLIESMDLEELAAWLAIRNSRSLHPCPQCLVHHDDLDRITCTFPARTTEGMIKVVRVAPKSSATACNEYLKKYGLHDFEHFLWEFKNSDTYKAASLDKLHVFDGGDWGRHIWPVIKKDLQNNNQASDRLQRLDALVAEYELICIDINDEFGKDFHFLKQHMLSHATTDIRAKGTTRNTTTRVGEGFQQEVSGMYQKTNGKHAEHQITVLDEKEETMAQLDMKVDAWRRKQESSEDGELLTPVHGTSGSPPLFPQYRATPGRQHRVSKLRHAVARIYCPLSPCHLPPLVRNMLNGIQIVECKTLYIDFQSRVDWKQGRDILRCNPMFHGRPRYDSVTYSADRDESAMGRLKFLFRCQLPSKETIDLALVRPYRRSSWHPPTRTDCPIREWAPARAGQYKTAFIALEHITRGCLLSPIFGASREVFYVMDCVDADMFLRLHDID
;
A
#
# COMPACT_ATOMS: atom_id res chain seq x y z
N GLU A 1 -31.55 -6.13 27.44
CA GLU A 1 -31.79 -4.74 27.94
C GLU A 1 -30.53 -3.88 27.96
N TYR A 2 -29.39 -4.38 28.43
CA TYR A 2 -28.11 -3.65 28.45
C TYR A 2 -27.67 -3.11 27.08
N ASP A 3 -27.72 -3.92 26.02
CA ASP A 3 -27.40 -3.47 24.66
C ASP A 3 -28.35 -2.40 24.14
N HIS A 4 -29.64 -2.48 24.49
CA HIS A 4 -30.61 -1.46 24.13
C HIS A 4 -30.32 -0.12 24.81
N LEU A 5 -29.91 -0.17 26.08
CA LEU A 5 -29.52 1.02 26.84
C LEU A 5 -28.24 1.66 26.25
N LYS A 6 -27.21 0.87 25.97
CA LYS A 6 -25.96 1.35 25.35
C LYS A 6 -26.23 2.04 24.02
N ARG A 7 -27.03 1.41 23.16
CA ARG A 7 -27.44 1.97 21.86
C ARG A 7 -28.23 3.27 22.01
N ARG A 8 -29.13 3.36 23.00
CA ARG A 8 -29.89 4.57 23.30
C ARG A 8 -28.99 5.71 23.80
N ILE A 9 -28.06 5.41 24.71
CA ILE A 9 -27.10 6.40 25.22
C ILE A 9 -26.21 6.92 24.09
N TYR A 10 -25.65 6.02 23.28
CA TYR A 10 -24.78 6.37 22.15
C TYR A 10 -25.46 7.39 21.22
N ARG A 11 -26.71 7.11 20.81
CA ARG A 11 -27.46 8.02 19.93
C ARG A 11 -27.85 9.34 20.59
N GLU A 12 -28.19 9.32 21.89
CA GLU A 12 -28.51 10.55 22.62
C GLU A 12 -27.28 11.46 22.75
N VAL A 13 -26.09 10.87 22.94
CA VAL A 13 -24.82 11.61 22.90
C VAL A 13 -24.62 12.23 21.52
N CYS A 14 -24.80 11.47 20.44
CA CYS A 14 -24.67 12.00 19.08
C CYS A 14 -25.71 13.08 18.77
N ARG A 15 -26.95 12.94 19.25
CA ARG A 15 -27.97 13.98 19.16
C ARG A 15 -27.50 15.26 19.83
N ARG A 16 -26.88 15.18 21.02
CA ARG A 16 -26.35 16.34 21.73
C ARG A 16 -25.19 17.01 20.98
N ILE A 17 -24.33 16.23 20.34
CA ILE A 17 -23.23 16.76 19.50
C ILE A 17 -23.81 17.52 18.29
N LEU A 18 -24.83 16.97 17.64
CA LEU A 18 -25.37 17.49 16.38
C LEU A 18 -26.55 18.46 16.55
N VAL A 19 -27.05 18.68 17.77
CA VAL A 19 -28.24 19.53 17.98
C VAL A 19 -28.03 20.96 17.49
N SER A 20 -26.80 21.47 17.55
CA SER A 20 -26.45 22.83 17.14
C SER A 20 -26.64 23.09 15.65
N ILE A 21 -26.60 22.04 14.81
CA ILE A 21 -26.81 22.15 13.36
C ILE A 21 -28.25 21.84 12.94
N LYS A 22 -29.12 21.39 13.86
CA LYS A 22 -30.52 21.04 13.56
C LYS A 22 -31.28 22.23 12.97
N ASP A 23 -31.30 23.37 13.67
CA ASP A 23 -32.04 24.54 13.20
C ASP A 23 -31.41 25.11 11.92
N ARG A 24 -30.08 25.14 11.87
CA ARG A 24 -29.31 25.56 10.69
C ARG A 24 -29.60 24.69 9.47
N SER A 25 -29.92 23.40 9.64
CA SER A 25 -30.34 22.55 8.51
C SER A 25 -31.62 23.08 7.85
N HIS A 26 -32.49 23.75 8.59
CA HIS A 26 -33.74 24.32 8.05
C HIS A 26 -33.54 25.71 7.49
N THR A 27 -32.84 26.56 8.24
CA THR A 27 -32.75 27.99 7.98
C THR A 27 -31.52 28.39 7.21
N GLY A 28 -30.50 27.53 7.15
CA GLY A 28 -29.19 27.78 6.56
C GLY A 28 -28.35 28.82 7.32
N GLU A 29 -27.09 28.94 6.91
CA GLU A 29 -26.14 29.90 7.48
C GLU A 29 -25.19 30.43 6.40
N ALA A 30 -24.90 31.72 6.43
CA ALA A 30 -23.91 32.32 5.53
C ALA A 30 -22.50 31.95 6.01
N LEU A 31 -21.77 31.16 5.21
CA LEU A 31 -20.40 30.73 5.50
C LEU A 31 -19.44 31.25 4.43
N ARG A 32 -18.25 31.65 4.84
CA ARG A 32 -17.14 31.94 3.92
C ARG A 32 -16.43 30.63 3.58
N PHE A 33 -16.41 30.28 2.30
CA PHE A 33 -15.77 29.06 1.81
C PHE A 33 -14.28 29.26 1.51
N GLY A 34 -13.56 28.17 1.25
CA GLY A 34 -12.11 28.18 1.01
C GLY A 34 -11.66 29.00 -0.21
N ASP A 35 -12.57 29.35 -1.11
CA ASP A 35 -12.35 30.27 -2.23
C ASP A 35 -12.61 31.75 -1.88
N GLY A 36 -12.89 32.05 -0.61
CA GLY A 36 -13.16 33.39 -0.11
C GLY A 36 -14.58 33.89 -0.36
N VAL A 37 -15.41 33.15 -1.09
CA VAL A 37 -16.80 33.54 -1.41
C VAL A 37 -17.74 33.13 -0.27
N VAL A 38 -18.61 34.06 0.13
CA VAL A 38 -19.67 33.77 1.10
C VAL A 38 -20.83 33.10 0.38
N ARG A 39 -21.22 31.91 0.84
CA ARG A 39 -22.40 31.19 0.34
C ARG A 39 -23.30 30.82 1.50
N PHE A 40 -24.58 30.68 1.20
CA PHE A 40 -25.55 30.20 2.16
C PHE A 40 -25.54 28.67 2.15
N ALA A 41 -25.15 28.07 3.27
CA ALA A 41 -24.97 26.65 3.44
C ALA A 41 -26.03 26.07 4.37
N TYR A 42 -26.50 24.86 4.06
CA TYR A 42 -27.47 24.16 4.89
C TYR A 42 -26.83 22.86 5.39
N PRO A 43 -26.42 22.77 6.66
CA PRO A 43 -25.77 21.59 7.17
C PRO A 43 -26.72 20.39 7.19
N GLY A 44 -26.14 19.21 7.06
CA GLY A 44 -26.82 17.93 7.13
C GLY A 44 -25.82 16.80 7.28
N VAL A 45 -26.27 15.67 7.82
CA VAL A 45 -25.53 14.41 7.83
C VAL A 45 -25.77 13.71 6.49
N LEU A 46 -24.74 13.67 5.64
CA LEU A 46 -24.83 13.14 4.28
C LEU A 46 -24.22 11.75 4.12
N ILE A 47 -23.28 11.39 5.00
CA ILE A 47 -22.53 10.13 4.97
C ILE A 47 -22.37 9.63 6.41
N GLU A 48 -22.77 8.39 6.63
CA GLU A 48 -22.57 7.62 7.86
C GLU A 48 -21.81 6.35 7.48
N SER A 49 -20.51 6.33 7.77
CA SER A 49 -19.62 5.19 7.54
C SER A 49 -19.24 4.62 8.89
N MET A 50 -19.71 3.41 9.17
CA MET A 50 -19.52 2.72 10.45
C MET A 50 -19.39 1.22 10.18
N ASP A 51 -18.88 0.46 11.15
CA ASP A 51 -19.06 -1.00 11.09
C ASP A 51 -20.55 -1.35 11.04
N LEU A 52 -20.88 -2.49 10.44
CA LEU A 52 -22.26 -2.90 10.20
C LEU A 52 -23.06 -3.10 11.50
N GLU A 53 -22.42 -3.57 12.57
CA GLU A 53 -23.10 -3.70 13.87
C GLU A 53 -23.40 -2.34 14.49
N GLU A 54 -22.46 -1.40 14.37
CA GLU A 54 -22.60 -0.03 14.82
C GLU A 54 -23.62 0.74 14.00
N LEU A 55 -23.65 0.53 12.68
CA LEU A 55 -24.64 1.11 11.78
C LEU A 55 -26.04 0.58 12.06
N ALA A 56 -26.17 -0.73 12.34
CA ALA A 56 -27.44 -1.30 12.77
C ALA A 56 -27.89 -0.70 14.12
N ALA A 57 -26.97 -0.55 15.06
CA ALA A 57 -27.23 0.14 16.33
C ALA A 57 -27.64 1.60 16.12
N TRP A 58 -26.98 2.32 15.21
CA TRP A 58 -27.26 3.70 14.85
C TRP A 58 -28.68 3.85 14.29
N LEU A 59 -29.02 3.07 13.27
CA LEU A 59 -30.30 3.14 12.57
C LEU A 59 -31.47 2.45 13.30
N ALA A 60 -31.22 1.90 14.49
CA ALA A 60 -32.16 1.07 15.22
C ALA A 60 -32.68 -0.13 14.41
N ILE A 61 -31.81 -0.68 13.57
CA ILE A 61 -32.04 -1.87 12.77
C ILE A 61 -31.57 -3.09 13.55
N ARG A 62 -32.30 -4.18 13.39
CA ARG A 62 -31.90 -5.51 13.85
C ARG A 62 -30.83 -5.99 12.89
N ASN A 63 -29.66 -6.30 13.44
CA ASN A 63 -28.48 -6.76 12.71
C ASN A 63 -28.73 -8.07 11.95
N SER A 64 -27.69 -8.76 11.49
CA SER A 64 -27.65 -9.98 10.67
C SER A 64 -28.73 -11.06 10.92
N ARG A 65 -29.29 -11.19 12.14
CA ARG A 65 -30.37 -12.16 12.46
C ARG A 65 -31.79 -11.64 12.25
N SER A 66 -31.95 -10.50 11.58
CA SER A 66 -33.23 -9.88 11.25
C SER A 66 -33.83 -10.45 9.97
N LEU A 67 -35.16 -10.45 9.85
CA LEU A 67 -35.85 -10.73 8.59
C LEU A 67 -35.46 -9.76 7.48
N HIS A 68 -35.15 -8.51 7.84
CA HIS A 68 -34.63 -7.50 6.92
C HIS A 68 -33.40 -6.85 7.55
N PRO A 69 -32.21 -7.43 7.36
CA PRO A 69 -31.01 -7.03 8.10
C PRO A 69 -30.26 -5.86 7.45
N CYS A 70 -30.51 -5.54 6.17
CA CYS A 70 -29.81 -4.47 5.48
C CYS A 70 -30.18 -3.06 6.00
N PRO A 71 -29.19 -2.16 6.20
CA PRO A 71 -29.44 -0.79 6.60
C PRO A 71 -29.99 0.12 5.50
N GLN A 72 -29.79 -0.23 4.23
CA GLN A 72 -30.15 0.61 3.07
C GLN A 72 -31.40 0.11 2.33
N CYS A 73 -31.72 -1.19 2.40
CA CYS A 73 -32.89 -1.76 1.74
C CYS A 73 -33.65 -2.79 2.59
N LEU A 74 -34.78 -3.25 2.08
CA LEU A 74 -35.66 -4.26 2.67
C LEU A 74 -35.42 -5.66 2.05
N VAL A 75 -34.17 -6.01 1.71
CA VAL A 75 -33.81 -7.40 1.36
C VAL A 75 -34.25 -8.35 2.47
N HIS A 76 -34.81 -9.51 2.09
CA HIS A 76 -35.12 -10.54 3.08
C HIS A 76 -33.84 -11.23 3.53
N HIS A 77 -33.81 -11.76 4.76
CA HIS A 77 -32.68 -12.50 5.30
C HIS A 77 -32.18 -13.55 4.32
N ASP A 78 -33.12 -14.29 3.71
CA ASP A 78 -32.86 -15.43 2.84
C ASP A 78 -32.40 -15.06 1.41
N ASP A 79 -32.32 -13.76 1.08
CA ASP A 79 -31.91 -13.25 -0.23
C ASP A 79 -30.58 -12.46 -0.16
N LEU A 80 -29.79 -12.61 0.90
CA LEU A 80 -28.57 -11.81 1.13
C LEU A 80 -27.43 -12.07 0.13
N ASP A 81 -27.40 -13.26 -0.43
CA ASP A 81 -26.47 -13.69 -1.48
C ASP A 81 -26.83 -13.12 -2.87
N ARG A 82 -28.07 -12.66 -3.06
CA ARG A 82 -28.59 -12.10 -4.33
C ARG A 82 -28.24 -10.62 -4.51
N ILE A 83 -26.95 -10.34 -4.61
CA ILE A 83 -26.35 -8.99 -4.70
C ILE A 83 -26.64 -8.24 -6.00
N THR A 84 -27.10 -8.91 -7.06
CA THR A 84 -27.54 -8.28 -8.32
C THR A 84 -29.02 -7.89 -8.30
N CYS A 85 -29.80 -8.42 -7.35
CA CYS A 85 -31.21 -8.12 -7.22
C CYS A 85 -31.43 -6.74 -6.59
N THR A 86 -32.50 -6.07 -7.00
CA THR A 86 -32.91 -4.78 -6.42
C THR A 86 -34.03 -4.99 -5.41
N PHE A 87 -33.87 -4.46 -4.21
CA PHE A 87 -34.85 -4.53 -3.13
C PHE A 87 -35.38 -3.13 -2.80
N PRO A 88 -36.60 -3.02 -2.23
CA PRO A 88 -37.14 -1.72 -1.84
C PRO A 88 -36.22 -0.98 -0.87
N ALA A 89 -35.85 0.26 -1.20
CA ALA A 89 -34.98 1.07 -0.35
C ALA A 89 -35.67 1.43 0.97
N ARG A 90 -34.91 1.47 2.06
CA ARG A 90 -35.35 2.11 3.30
C ARG A 90 -35.30 3.62 3.08
N THR A 91 -36.42 4.29 3.33
CA THR A 91 -36.49 5.75 3.27
C THR A 91 -36.88 6.28 4.62
N THR A 92 -36.38 7.47 4.96
CA THR A 92 -36.73 8.11 6.24
C THR A 92 -38.25 8.23 6.39
N GLU A 93 -38.94 8.71 5.36
CA GLU A 93 -40.40 8.81 5.36
C GLU A 93 -41.10 7.45 5.54
N GLY A 94 -40.66 6.41 4.82
CA GLY A 94 -41.25 5.08 4.90
C GLY A 94 -41.07 4.45 6.28
N MET A 95 -39.88 4.54 6.85
CA MET A 95 -39.59 3.93 8.15
C MET A 95 -40.22 4.71 9.31
N ILE A 96 -40.38 6.04 9.19
CA ILE A 96 -41.19 6.84 10.13
C ILE A 96 -42.63 6.30 10.17
N LYS A 97 -43.26 6.05 9.01
CA LYS A 97 -44.62 5.52 8.95
C LYS A 97 -44.71 4.15 9.64
N VAL A 98 -43.76 3.26 9.38
CA VAL A 98 -43.70 1.94 10.02
C VAL A 98 -43.61 2.08 11.54
N VAL A 99 -42.70 2.91 12.06
CA VAL A 99 -42.53 3.06 13.51
C VAL A 99 -43.76 3.70 14.18
N ARG A 100 -44.38 4.69 13.55
CA ARG A 100 -45.54 5.40 14.10
C ARG A 100 -46.83 4.58 14.07
N VAL A 101 -47.01 3.73 13.06
CA VAL A 101 -48.20 2.85 12.93
C VAL A 101 -48.08 1.59 13.81
N ALA A 102 -46.87 1.26 14.28
CA ALA A 102 -46.65 0.09 15.12
C ALA A 102 -47.58 0.07 16.35
N PRO A 103 -48.23 -1.07 16.67
CA PRO A 103 -49.19 -1.13 17.76
C PRO A 103 -48.57 -0.68 19.09
N LYS A 104 -49.17 0.31 19.74
CA LYS A 104 -48.75 0.80 21.06
C LYS A 104 -49.53 0.17 22.23
N SER A 105 -50.39 -0.81 21.93
CA SER A 105 -51.20 -1.54 22.91
C SER A 105 -50.35 -2.39 23.86
N SER A 106 -49.22 -2.95 23.40
CA SER A 106 -48.24 -3.62 24.25
C SER A 106 -46.85 -3.60 23.62
N ALA A 107 -45.80 -3.68 24.45
CA ALA A 107 -44.42 -3.75 23.98
C ALA A 107 -44.18 -4.98 23.09
N THR A 108 -44.84 -6.11 23.39
CA THR A 108 -44.75 -7.34 22.59
C THR A 108 -45.35 -7.17 21.20
N ALA A 109 -46.58 -6.64 21.10
CA ALA A 109 -47.24 -6.41 19.82
C ALA A 109 -46.48 -5.40 18.94
N CYS A 110 -45.94 -4.35 19.56
CA CYS A 110 -45.07 -3.39 18.89
C CYS A 110 -43.82 -4.07 18.32
N ASN A 111 -43.14 -4.87 19.15
CA ASN A 111 -41.91 -5.56 18.78
C ASN A 111 -42.13 -6.58 17.66
N GLU A 112 -43.22 -7.36 17.71
CA GLU A 112 -43.59 -8.30 16.66
C GLU A 112 -43.90 -7.62 15.32
N TYR A 113 -44.59 -6.47 15.36
CA TYR A 113 -44.82 -5.68 14.15
C TYR A 113 -43.51 -5.17 13.55
N LEU A 114 -42.64 -4.56 14.37
CA LEU A 114 -41.40 -3.95 13.90
C LEU A 114 -40.35 -4.99 13.45
N LYS A 115 -40.39 -6.21 13.98
CA LYS A 115 -39.57 -7.34 13.50
C LYS A 115 -39.77 -7.60 12.00
N LYS A 116 -40.99 -7.43 11.49
CA LYS A 116 -41.33 -7.61 10.06
C LYS A 116 -40.62 -6.64 9.13
N TYR A 117 -40.06 -5.56 9.67
CA TYR A 117 -39.27 -4.57 8.93
C TYR A 117 -37.83 -4.51 9.41
N GLY A 118 -37.43 -5.43 10.29
CA GLY A 118 -36.11 -5.44 10.91
C GLY A 118 -35.82 -4.24 11.80
N LEU A 119 -36.83 -3.60 12.39
CA LEU A 119 -36.67 -2.39 13.20
C LEU A 119 -36.84 -2.65 14.70
N HIS A 120 -36.25 -1.77 15.51
CA HIS A 120 -36.57 -1.58 16.92
C HIS A 120 -37.55 -0.42 17.10
N ASP A 121 -38.31 -0.41 18.21
CA ASP A 121 -39.23 0.70 18.53
C ASP A 121 -38.43 1.92 18.96
N PHE A 122 -38.10 2.78 18.01
CA PHE A 122 -37.24 3.93 18.23
C PHE A 122 -37.45 5.01 17.16
N GLU A 123 -37.41 6.27 17.59
CA GLU A 123 -37.42 7.42 16.69
C GLU A 123 -36.01 8.00 16.54
N HIS A 124 -35.50 8.07 15.31
CA HIS A 124 -34.16 8.56 15.04
C HIS A 124 -34.11 10.09 15.03
N PHE A 125 -33.16 10.69 15.78
CA PHE A 125 -33.09 12.14 15.92
C PHE A 125 -32.83 12.90 14.59
N LEU A 126 -32.15 12.26 13.63
CA LEU A 126 -31.95 12.84 12.28
C LEU A 126 -33.25 13.02 11.49
N TRP A 127 -34.37 12.39 11.89
CA TRP A 127 -35.67 12.66 11.28
C TRP A 127 -36.12 14.12 11.45
N GLU A 128 -35.54 14.83 12.41
CA GLU A 128 -35.79 16.24 12.66
C GLU A 128 -34.84 17.17 11.89
N PHE A 129 -34.02 16.67 10.95
CA PHE A 129 -33.03 17.44 10.20
C PHE A 129 -33.46 17.52 8.73
N LYS A 130 -33.56 18.73 8.18
CA LYS A 130 -34.17 18.95 6.85
C LYS A 130 -33.38 18.30 5.71
N ASN A 131 -32.05 18.34 5.78
CA ASN A 131 -31.15 17.87 4.72
C ASN A 131 -30.40 16.61 5.16
N SER A 132 -31.06 15.72 5.88
CA SER A 132 -30.49 14.44 6.32
C SER A 132 -31.52 13.35 6.15
N ASP A 133 -31.21 12.37 5.31
CA ASP A 133 -32.01 11.15 5.18
C ASP A 133 -31.22 10.03 5.85
N THR A 134 -31.71 9.57 6.99
CA THR A 134 -31.00 8.63 7.86
C THR A 134 -30.54 7.37 7.12
N TYR A 135 -31.39 6.84 6.23
CA TYR A 135 -31.10 5.59 5.54
C TYR A 135 -30.27 5.79 4.26
N LYS A 136 -30.36 6.97 3.62
CA LYS A 136 -29.46 7.31 2.51
C LYS A 136 -28.07 7.69 2.98
N ALA A 137 -27.95 8.30 4.16
CA ALA A 137 -26.67 8.66 4.74
C ALA A 137 -25.84 7.41 5.09
N ALA A 138 -26.49 6.34 5.55
CA ALA A 138 -25.89 5.02 5.74
C ALA A 138 -25.11 4.60 4.50
N SER A 139 -23.82 4.31 4.64
CA SER A 139 -22.90 4.06 3.54
C SER A 139 -22.15 2.76 3.70
N LEU A 140 -21.80 2.15 2.57
CA LEU A 140 -20.83 1.07 2.52
C LEU A 140 -19.51 1.54 3.11
N ASP A 141 -19.10 0.92 4.21
CA ASP A 141 -17.80 1.15 4.81
C ASP A 141 -16.72 0.32 4.11
N LYS A 142 -15.75 1.01 3.53
CA LYS A 142 -14.68 0.42 2.73
C LYS A 142 -13.83 -0.56 3.54
N LEU A 143 -13.56 -0.24 4.80
CA LEU A 143 -12.70 -1.07 5.65
C LEU A 143 -13.37 -2.39 5.98
N HIS A 144 -14.59 -2.34 6.49
CA HIS A 144 -15.29 -3.50 7.01
C HIS A 144 -15.93 -4.38 5.92
N VAL A 145 -16.28 -3.79 4.77
CA VAL A 145 -16.85 -4.52 3.63
C VAL A 145 -15.76 -5.01 2.69
N PHE A 146 -14.78 -4.17 2.31
CA PHE A 146 -13.73 -4.62 1.39
C PHE A 146 -12.53 -5.16 2.18
N ASP A 147 -11.77 -4.30 2.85
CA ASP A 147 -10.43 -4.64 3.34
C ASP A 147 -10.43 -5.79 4.38
N GLY A 148 -11.40 -5.79 5.29
CA GLY A 148 -11.60 -6.81 6.32
C GLY A 148 -12.69 -7.84 5.99
N GLY A 149 -13.48 -7.60 4.95
CA GLY A 149 -14.59 -8.45 4.51
C GLY A 149 -14.29 -9.16 3.18
N ASP A 150 -15.03 -8.78 2.14
CA ASP A 150 -15.10 -9.42 0.82
C ASP A 150 -13.77 -9.35 0.05
N TRP A 151 -13.01 -8.25 0.14
CA TRP A 151 -11.74 -8.11 -0.61
C TRP A 151 -10.58 -8.87 0.01
N GLY A 152 -10.36 -8.73 1.33
CA GLY A 152 -9.22 -9.34 2.00
C GLY A 152 -9.25 -10.87 1.99
N ARG A 153 -10.45 -11.47 1.99
CA ARG A 153 -10.64 -12.93 2.10
C ARG A 153 -11.16 -13.62 0.84
N HIS A 154 -11.82 -12.91 -0.10
CA HIS A 154 -12.56 -13.56 -1.19
C HIS A 154 -12.25 -13.02 -2.61
N ILE A 155 -12.22 -11.70 -2.81
CA ILE A 155 -12.22 -11.08 -4.17
C ILE A 155 -10.82 -10.81 -4.75
N TRP A 156 -9.81 -10.52 -3.93
CA TRP A 156 -8.46 -10.14 -4.39
C TRP A 156 -7.76 -11.13 -5.35
N PRO A 157 -7.95 -12.46 -5.24
CA PRO A 157 -7.35 -13.41 -6.18
C PRO A 157 -7.90 -13.30 -7.62
N VAL A 158 -9.16 -12.89 -7.78
CA VAL A 158 -9.88 -12.91 -9.06
C VAL A 158 -9.66 -11.62 -9.86
N ILE A 159 -9.73 -10.47 -9.21
CA ILE A 159 -9.67 -9.14 -9.86
C ILE A 159 -8.25 -8.76 -10.35
N LYS A 160 -7.19 -9.39 -9.81
CA LYS A 160 -5.79 -9.12 -10.21
C LYS A 160 -5.53 -9.40 -11.70
N LYS A 161 -6.38 -10.21 -12.34
CA LYS A 161 -6.28 -10.58 -13.75
C LYS A 161 -6.90 -9.54 -14.71
N ASP A 162 -7.83 -8.71 -14.24
CA ASP A 162 -8.74 -7.94 -15.09
C ASP A 162 -8.49 -6.42 -15.13
N LEU A 163 -7.74 -5.90 -14.16
CA LEU A 163 -7.51 -4.46 -13.97
C LEU A 163 -6.49 -3.82 -14.93
N GLN A 164 -6.08 -4.49 -16.00
CA GLN A 164 -5.05 -3.97 -16.91
C GLN A 164 -5.55 -2.97 -17.97
N ASN A 165 -6.85 -2.67 -18.10
CA ASN A 165 -7.33 -1.78 -19.17
C ASN A 165 -8.46 -0.81 -18.76
N ASN A 166 -8.20 0.49 -18.94
CA ASN A 166 -9.12 1.60 -19.28
C ASN A 166 -9.46 2.76 -18.29
N ASN A 167 -9.52 3.94 -18.93
CA ASN A 167 -9.76 5.28 -18.40
C ASN A 167 -11.07 5.85 -18.97
N GLN A 168 -12.12 5.96 -18.14
CA GLN A 168 -13.07 7.08 -18.04
C GLN A 168 -14.13 6.78 -16.94
N ALA A 169 -14.66 7.80 -16.27
CA ALA A 169 -15.35 7.64 -14.98
C ALA A 169 -16.77 7.03 -15.04
N SER A 170 -17.55 7.27 -16.10
CA SER A 170 -18.87 6.66 -16.27
C SER A 170 -18.80 5.18 -16.64
N ASP A 171 -17.80 4.81 -17.46
CA ASP A 171 -17.48 3.43 -17.85
C ASP A 171 -17.07 2.58 -16.63
N ARG A 172 -16.35 3.16 -15.67
CA ARG A 172 -15.92 2.46 -14.45
C ARG A 172 -17.07 2.01 -13.55
N LEU A 173 -18.15 2.79 -13.45
CA LEU A 173 -19.31 2.39 -12.64
C LEU A 173 -20.12 1.30 -13.32
N GLN A 174 -20.29 1.38 -14.64
CA GLN A 174 -20.92 0.30 -15.42
C GLN A 174 -20.11 -0.99 -15.35
N ARG A 175 -18.78 -0.86 -15.42
CA ARG A 175 -17.87 -2.00 -15.24
C ARG A 175 -17.92 -2.56 -13.82
N LEU A 176 -18.06 -1.72 -12.80
CA LEU A 176 -18.25 -2.19 -11.43
C LEU A 176 -19.58 -2.95 -11.28
N ASP A 177 -20.68 -2.44 -11.84
CA ASP A 177 -21.97 -3.15 -11.88
C ASP A 177 -21.82 -4.52 -12.57
N ALA A 178 -21.08 -4.60 -13.69
CA ALA A 178 -20.79 -5.85 -14.39
C ALA A 178 -19.92 -6.82 -13.58
N LEU A 179 -18.88 -6.32 -12.90
CA LEU A 179 -18.02 -7.13 -12.03
C LEU A 179 -18.76 -7.67 -10.81
N VAL A 180 -19.72 -6.93 -10.26
CA VAL A 180 -20.58 -7.41 -9.17
C VAL A 180 -21.45 -8.57 -9.66
N ALA A 181 -21.97 -8.50 -10.89
CA ALA A 181 -22.74 -9.59 -11.48
C ALA A 181 -21.88 -10.84 -11.75
N GLU A 182 -20.68 -10.67 -12.28
CA GLU A 182 -19.73 -11.78 -12.46
C GLU A 182 -19.34 -12.40 -11.11
N TYR A 183 -19.11 -11.57 -10.09
CA TYR A 183 -18.80 -12.03 -8.74
C TYR A 183 -19.93 -12.87 -8.12
N GLU A 184 -21.20 -12.49 -8.30
CA GLU A 184 -22.34 -13.30 -7.85
C GLU A 184 -22.33 -14.70 -8.48
N LEU A 185 -22.08 -14.79 -9.79
CA LEU A 185 -21.97 -16.08 -10.49
C LEU A 185 -20.83 -16.94 -9.94
N ILE A 186 -19.66 -16.34 -9.70
CA ILE A 186 -18.52 -17.04 -9.10
C ILE A 186 -18.84 -17.54 -7.69
N CYS A 187 -19.57 -16.75 -6.89
CA CYS A 187 -20.02 -17.17 -5.56
C CYS A 187 -20.94 -18.40 -5.62
N ILE A 188 -21.84 -18.45 -6.60
CA ILE A 188 -22.72 -19.61 -6.84
C ILE A 188 -21.87 -20.83 -7.19
N ASP A 189 -20.94 -20.71 -8.13
CA ASP A 189 -20.04 -21.81 -8.55
C ASP A 189 -19.21 -22.34 -7.37
N ILE A 190 -18.64 -21.45 -6.55
CA ILE A 190 -17.85 -21.82 -5.37
C ILE A 190 -18.73 -22.50 -4.30
N ASN A 191 -19.98 -22.06 -4.13
CA ASN A 191 -20.91 -22.71 -3.23
C ASN A 191 -21.24 -24.13 -3.71
N ASP A 192 -21.50 -24.32 -5.00
CA ASP A 192 -21.82 -25.62 -5.59
C ASP A 192 -20.62 -26.59 -5.53
N GLU A 193 -19.40 -26.10 -5.79
CA GLU A 193 -18.18 -26.94 -5.78
C GLU A 193 -17.67 -27.24 -4.37
N PHE A 194 -17.71 -26.26 -3.46
CA PHE A 194 -17.04 -26.34 -2.16
C PHE A 194 -17.97 -26.23 -0.95
N GLY A 195 -19.28 -26.05 -1.14
CA GLY A 195 -20.25 -25.85 -0.05
C GLY A 195 -20.03 -24.56 0.74
N LYS A 196 -19.42 -23.55 0.11
CA LYS A 196 -19.10 -22.28 0.76
C LYS A 196 -20.33 -21.37 0.78
N ASP A 197 -20.81 -21.10 1.97
CA ASP A 197 -21.94 -20.18 2.18
C ASP A 197 -21.52 -18.71 2.03
N PHE A 198 -22.18 -18.00 1.10
CA PHE A 198 -22.07 -16.55 0.88
C PHE A 198 -23.28 -15.76 1.41
N HIS A 199 -24.20 -16.44 2.10
CA HIS A 199 -25.40 -15.87 2.71
C HIS A 199 -25.05 -15.07 3.99
N PHE A 200 -24.49 -13.87 3.82
CA PHE A 200 -24.19 -13.00 4.96
C PHE A 200 -24.33 -11.51 4.60
N LEU A 201 -24.62 -10.69 5.61
CA LEU A 201 -25.00 -9.29 5.37
C LEU A 201 -23.88 -8.44 4.72
N LYS A 202 -22.60 -8.73 4.99
CA LYS A 202 -21.49 -8.01 4.37
C LYS A 202 -21.44 -8.21 2.85
N GLN A 203 -21.67 -9.43 2.37
CA GLN A 203 -21.82 -9.76 0.95
C GLN A 203 -22.87 -8.85 0.30
N HIS A 204 -24.04 -8.74 0.93
CA HIS A 204 -25.15 -7.96 0.42
C HIS A 204 -24.83 -6.47 0.23
N MET A 205 -23.95 -5.90 1.06
CA MET A 205 -23.60 -4.48 0.96
C MET A 205 -23.01 -4.11 -0.41
N LEU A 206 -22.40 -5.06 -1.13
CA LEU A 206 -21.89 -4.84 -2.49
C LEU A 206 -22.98 -4.38 -3.47
N SER A 207 -24.24 -4.79 -3.27
CA SER A 207 -25.39 -4.35 -4.08
C SER A 207 -25.60 -2.83 -4.04
N HIS A 208 -25.07 -2.16 -3.01
CA HIS A 208 -25.19 -0.72 -2.81
C HIS A 208 -23.96 0.07 -3.25
N ALA A 209 -22.85 -0.59 -3.63
CA ALA A 209 -21.57 0.06 -3.90
C ALA A 209 -21.65 1.14 -4.99
N THR A 210 -22.29 0.86 -6.13
CA THR A 210 -22.39 1.83 -7.22
C THR A 210 -23.33 2.98 -6.89
N THR A 211 -24.44 2.70 -6.20
CA THR A 211 -25.38 3.72 -5.71
C THR A 211 -24.69 4.64 -4.71
N ASP A 212 -23.91 4.10 -3.78
CA ASP A 212 -23.16 4.87 -2.81
C ASP A 212 -22.09 5.74 -3.46
N ILE A 213 -21.34 5.21 -4.44
CA ILE A 213 -20.33 6.01 -5.15
C ILE A 213 -20.98 7.16 -5.94
N ARG A 214 -22.12 6.91 -6.59
CA ARG A 214 -22.88 7.94 -7.32
C ARG A 214 -23.38 9.04 -6.37
N ALA A 215 -23.88 8.66 -5.19
CA ALA A 215 -24.46 9.61 -4.25
C ALA A 215 -23.42 10.36 -3.40
N LYS A 216 -22.30 9.71 -3.05
CA LYS A 216 -21.38 10.14 -1.98
C LYS A 216 -19.94 10.36 -2.46
N GLY A 217 -19.68 10.08 -3.73
CA GLY A 217 -18.36 10.18 -4.33
C GLY A 217 -17.49 8.97 -4.03
N THR A 218 -16.17 9.14 -4.09
CA THR A 218 -15.23 8.01 -4.00
C THR A 218 -15.28 7.33 -2.63
N THR A 219 -14.98 6.02 -2.58
CA THR A 219 -14.88 5.21 -1.33
C THR A 219 -13.83 5.69 -0.35
N ARG A 220 -13.00 6.68 -0.72
CA ARG A 220 -12.12 7.40 0.22
C ARG A 220 -12.91 8.16 1.29
N ASN A 221 -14.15 8.56 0.98
CA ASN A 221 -15.03 9.29 1.89
C ASN A 221 -15.78 8.36 2.87
N THR A 222 -15.73 7.05 2.66
CA THR A 222 -16.49 6.04 3.43
C THR A 222 -15.55 5.01 4.03
N THR A 223 -14.56 5.47 4.81
CA THR A 223 -13.61 4.60 5.49
C THR A 223 -13.49 4.94 6.97
N THR A 224 -13.62 3.92 7.82
CA THR A 224 -13.40 4.01 9.27
C THR A 224 -11.94 3.84 9.70
N ARG A 225 -10.99 3.60 8.78
CA ARG A 225 -9.59 3.27 9.10
C ARG A 225 -8.93 4.24 10.08
N VAL A 226 -9.15 5.55 9.88
CA VAL A 226 -8.57 6.58 10.75
C VAL A 226 -9.17 6.51 12.16
N GLY A 227 -10.50 6.36 12.25
CA GLY A 227 -11.20 6.25 13.52
C GLY A 227 -10.86 4.97 14.28
N GLU A 228 -10.79 3.84 13.59
CA GLU A 228 -10.43 2.56 14.22
C GLU A 228 -8.98 2.56 14.70
N GLY A 229 -8.03 3.06 13.89
CA GLY A 229 -6.63 3.22 14.31
C GLY A 229 -6.51 4.06 15.59
N PHE A 230 -7.18 5.21 15.62
CA PHE A 230 -7.23 6.06 16.81
C PHE A 230 -7.84 5.33 18.03
N GLN A 231 -8.94 4.60 17.84
CA GLN A 231 -9.55 3.83 18.94
C GLN A 231 -8.65 2.71 19.46
N GLN A 232 -7.88 2.06 18.59
CA GLN A 232 -6.89 1.06 18.97
C GLN A 232 -5.77 1.68 19.80
N GLU A 233 -5.27 2.86 19.42
CA GLU A 233 -4.28 3.62 20.18
C GLU A 233 -4.82 4.01 21.56
N VAL A 234 -6.00 4.63 21.63
CA VAL A 234 -6.66 5.01 22.89
C VAL A 234 -6.91 3.80 23.79
N SER A 235 -7.31 2.66 23.21
CA SER A 235 -7.48 1.39 23.93
C SER A 235 -6.15 0.90 24.52
N GLY A 236 -5.06 0.95 23.73
CA GLY A 236 -3.71 0.64 24.19
C GLY A 236 -3.23 1.56 25.31
N MET A 237 -3.53 2.87 25.23
CA MET A 237 -3.22 3.82 26.30
C MET A 237 -4.05 3.56 27.56
N TYR A 238 -5.35 3.25 27.41
CA TYR A 238 -6.21 2.92 28.55
C TYR A 238 -5.66 1.73 29.34
N GLN A 239 -5.15 0.69 28.67
CA GLN A 239 -4.51 -0.47 29.31
C GLN A 239 -3.26 -0.11 30.13
N LYS A 240 -2.59 1.02 29.83
CA LYS A 240 -1.45 1.53 30.58
C LYS A 240 -1.86 2.39 31.79
N THR A 241 -3.15 2.69 31.94
CA THR A 241 -3.66 3.46 33.09
C THR A 241 -3.99 2.55 34.27
N ASN A 242 -4.16 3.13 35.46
CA ASN A 242 -4.66 2.41 36.64
C ASN A 242 -6.20 2.26 36.68
N GLY A 243 -6.91 2.65 35.61
CA GLY A 243 -8.38 2.60 35.51
C GLY A 243 -9.16 3.64 36.32
N LYS A 244 -8.49 4.59 37.00
CA LYS A 244 -9.13 5.70 37.75
C LYS A 244 -8.76 7.04 37.14
N HIS A 245 -9.73 7.88 36.77
CA HIS A 245 -9.46 9.13 36.05
C HIS A 245 -8.57 8.89 34.81
N ALA A 246 -8.91 7.84 34.06
CA ALA A 246 -8.11 7.35 32.94
C ALA A 246 -7.98 8.40 31.83
N GLU A 247 -8.95 9.29 31.68
CA GLU A 247 -8.96 10.39 30.72
C GLU A 247 -7.73 11.31 30.85
N HIS A 248 -7.38 11.71 32.08
CA HIS A 248 -6.21 12.56 32.32
C HIS A 248 -4.92 11.78 32.09
N GLN A 249 -4.88 10.50 32.48
CA GLN A 249 -3.70 9.66 32.27
C GLN A 249 -3.45 9.40 30.78
N ILE A 250 -4.50 9.12 30.01
CA ILE A 250 -4.44 8.95 28.55
C ILE A 250 -3.93 10.24 27.91
N THR A 251 -4.43 11.41 28.31
CA THR A 251 -3.96 12.70 27.78
C THR A 251 -2.44 12.88 27.98
N VAL A 252 -1.93 12.53 29.17
CA VAL A 252 -0.49 12.60 29.46
C VAL A 252 0.32 11.54 28.71
N LEU A 253 -0.25 10.36 28.47
CA LEU A 253 0.40 9.30 27.69
C LEU A 253 0.49 9.69 26.21
N ASP A 254 -0.59 10.21 25.65
CA ASP A 254 -0.67 10.72 24.28
C ASP A 254 0.35 11.83 24.04
N GLU A 255 0.43 12.82 24.95
CA GLU A 255 1.43 13.90 24.88
C GLU A 255 2.88 13.35 24.88
N LYS A 256 3.15 12.33 25.68
CA LYS A 256 4.47 11.68 25.73
C LYS A 256 4.77 10.90 24.45
N GLU A 257 3.79 10.14 23.95
CA GLU A 257 3.93 9.36 22.71
C GLU A 257 4.15 10.29 21.50
N GLU A 258 3.42 11.40 21.41
CA GLU A 258 3.63 12.42 20.39
C GLU A 258 5.01 13.08 20.52
N THR A 259 5.45 13.38 21.75
CA THR A 259 6.80 13.91 21.99
C THR A 259 7.89 12.93 21.53
N MET A 260 7.73 11.64 21.82
CA MET A 260 8.65 10.59 21.36
C MET A 260 8.65 10.49 19.83
N ALA A 261 7.47 10.49 19.20
CA ALA A 261 7.35 10.47 17.74
C ALA A 261 8.05 11.66 17.09
N GLN A 262 7.90 12.87 17.64
CA GLN A 262 8.61 14.06 17.15
C GLN A 262 10.13 13.97 17.33
N LEU A 263 10.60 13.41 18.45
CA LEU A 263 12.02 13.17 18.66
C LEU A 263 12.55 12.17 17.63
N ASP A 264 11.86 11.06 17.40
CA ASP A 264 12.23 10.06 16.39
C ASP A 264 12.25 10.67 14.99
N MET A 265 11.25 11.47 14.61
CA MET A 265 11.23 12.19 13.34
C MET A 265 12.43 13.14 13.19
N LYS A 266 12.82 13.84 14.26
CA LYS A 266 14.00 14.71 14.27
C LYS A 266 15.31 13.93 14.18
N VAL A 267 15.41 12.81 14.89
CA VAL A 267 16.56 11.90 14.82
C VAL A 267 16.71 11.35 13.41
N ASP A 268 15.62 10.92 12.79
CA ASP A 268 15.62 10.41 11.42
C ASP A 268 15.95 11.52 10.40
N ALA A 269 15.43 12.73 10.58
CA ALA A 269 15.81 13.86 9.74
C ALA A 269 17.30 14.21 9.89
N TRP A 270 17.84 14.12 11.11
CA TRP A 270 19.26 14.32 11.37
C TRP A 270 20.11 13.21 10.74
N ARG A 271 19.70 11.94 10.85
CA ARG A 271 20.36 10.80 10.18
C ARG A 271 20.39 10.98 8.66
N ARG A 272 19.25 11.36 8.05
CA ARG A 272 19.17 11.66 6.61
C ARG A 272 20.09 12.82 6.21
N LYS A 273 20.23 13.85 7.05
CA LYS A 273 21.18 14.95 6.82
C LYS A 273 22.63 14.50 6.92
N GLN A 274 22.98 13.67 7.90
CA GLN A 274 24.32 13.09 8.04
C GLN A 274 24.68 12.24 6.81
N GLU A 275 23.74 11.41 6.35
CA GLU A 275 23.88 10.66 5.09
C GLU A 275 24.11 11.61 3.90
N SER A 276 23.37 12.72 3.80
CA SER A 276 23.55 13.71 2.73
C SER A 276 24.89 14.49 2.78
N SER A 277 25.50 14.65 3.96
CA SER A 277 26.79 15.35 4.11
C SER A 277 28.01 14.48 3.80
N GLU A 278 27.87 13.16 3.80
CA GLU A 278 28.89 12.25 3.27
C GLU A 278 28.79 12.08 1.75
N ASP A 279 27.66 12.50 1.16
CA ASP A 279 27.37 12.35 -0.25
C ASP A 279 27.86 13.61 -1.03
N GLY A 280 28.96 13.45 -1.78
CA GLY A 280 29.47 14.46 -2.71
C GLY A 280 28.48 14.90 -3.82
N GLU A 281 28.89 15.85 -4.66
CA GLU A 281 28.06 16.48 -5.69
C GLU A 281 27.34 15.47 -6.62
N LEU A 282 26.01 15.45 -6.61
CA LEU A 282 25.22 14.42 -7.31
C LEU A 282 25.48 14.45 -8.84
N LEU A 283 25.98 13.34 -9.39
CA LEU A 283 26.19 13.18 -10.83
C LEU A 283 24.95 12.60 -11.50
N THR A 284 24.44 13.30 -12.51
CA THR A 284 23.38 12.80 -13.42
C THR A 284 23.98 12.16 -14.67
N PRO A 285 23.30 11.21 -15.33
CA PRO A 285 23.70 10.67 -16.62
C PRO A 285 23.71 11.76 -17.71
N VAL A 286 24.56 11.61 -18.73
CA VAL A 286 24.69 12.60 -19.83
C VAL A 286 23.75 12.29 -21.01
N HIS A 287 23.00 11.18 -21.00
CA HIS A 287 22.14 10.80 -22.14
C HIS A 287 20.65 10.80 -21.79
N GLY A 288 19.88 11.58 -22.54
CA GLY A 288 18.41 11.57 -22.49
C GLY A 288 17.77 12.90 -22.90
N THR A 289 17.88 13.29 -24.17
CA THR A 289 17.01 14.30 -24.79
C THR A 289 15.53 13.96 -24.58
N SER A 290 14.74 15.01 -24.38
CA SER A 290 13.29 15.05 -24.18
C SER A 290 12.48 14.07 -25.05
N GLY A 291 11.49 13.39 -24.47
CA GLY A 291 10.32 12.96 -25.24
C GLY A 291 9.52 11.76 -24.75
N SER A 292 10.11 10.80 -24.04
CA SER A 292 9.43 9.55 -23.68
C SER A 292 9.83 9.02 -22.30
N PRO A 293 8.95 8.35 -21.54
CA PRO A 293 9.36 7.62 -20.34
C PRO A 293 10.36 6.53 -20.74
N PRO A 294 11.53 6.42 -20.09
CA PRO A 294 12.54 5.46 -20.50
C PRO A 294 12.10 4.03 -20.17
N LEU A 295 12.41 3.11 -21.09
CA LEU A 295 12.30 1.66 -20.91
C LEU A 295 13.37 1.10 -19.95
N PHE A 296 14.32 1.94 -19.52
CA PHE A 296 15.49 1.55 -18.72
C PHE A 296 15.53 2.28 -17.37
N PRO A 297 16.16 1.67 -16.35
CA PRO A 297 16.39 2.28 -15.05
C PRO A 297 17.16 3.58 -15.19
N GLN A 298 16.64 4.65 -14.57
CA GLN A 298 17.41 5.88 -14.46
C GLN A 298 18.30 5.77 -13.23
N TYR A 299 19.54 6.26 -13.31
CA TYR A 299 20.42 6.27 -12.15
C TYR A 299 21.06 7.62 -11.90
N ARG A 300 21.50 7.83 -10.66
CA ARG A 300 22.36 8.95 -10.25
C ARG A 300 23.45 8.41 -9.35
N ALA A 301 24.64 8.99 -9.43
CA ALA A 301 25.77 8.54 -8.64
C ALA A 301 26.36 9.68 -7.82
N THR A 302 26.82 9.36 -6.62
CA THR A 302 27.53 10.30 -5.78
C THR A 302 29.04 10.10 -5.95
N PRO A 303 29.79 11.12 -6.38
CA PRO A 303 31.21 11.05 -6.58
C PRO A 303 31.95 10.93 -5.26
N GLY A 304 33.00 10.13 -5.29
CA GLY A 304 34.05 10.03 -4.31
C GLY A 304 35.33 10.69 -4.82
N ARG A 305 36.47 10.04 -4.62
CA ARG A 305 37.78 10.60 -4.99
C ARG A 305 37.93 10.67 -6.51
N GLN A 306 38.39 11.82 -6.99
CA GLN A 306 38.78 12.01 -8.39
C GLN A 306 40.18 11.41 -8.63
N HIS A 307 40.30 10.55 -9.62
CA HIS A 307 41.56 9.96 -10.03
C HIS A 307 41.87 10.37 -11.47
N ARG A 308 42.90 11.21 -11.64
CA ARG A 308 43.42 11.51 -12.98
C ARG A 308 44.34 10.38 -13.40
N VAL A 309 43.86 9.54 -14.31
CA VAL A 309 44.52 8.29 -14.64
C VAL A 309 45.37 8.48 -15.91
N SER A 310 46.67 8.74 -15.73
CA SER A 310 47.67 8.52 -16.79
C SER A 310 48.07 7.05 -16.94
N LYS A 311 47.60 6.18 -16.04
CA LYS A 311 47.91 4.74 -16.01
C LYS A 311 46.72 3.93 -15.49
N LEU A 312 45.72 3.63 -16.34
CA LEU A 312 44.61 2.72 -16.00
C LEU A 312 45.14 1.34 -15.59
N ARG A 313 46.38 1.05 -16.01
CA ARG A 313 47.24 -0.03 -15.53
C ARG A 313 47.26 -0.20 -14.00
N HIS A 314 47.34 0.85 -13.18
CA HIS A 314 47.50 0.66 -11.71
C HIS A 314 46.18 0.49 -10.95
N ALA A 315 45.09 1.14 -11.39
CA ALA A 315 43.78 0.95 -10.78
C ALA A 315 43.22 -0.43 -11.13
N VAL A 316 43.37 -0.87 -12.39
CA VAL A 316 43.01 -2.21 -12.83
C VAL A 316 43.98 -3.26 -12.27
N ALA A 317 45.29 -2.99 -12.13
CA ALA A 317 46.23 -3.93 -11.50
C ALA A 317 46.09 -4.06 -9.97
N ARG A 318 45.55 -3.04 -9.27
CA ARG A 318 45.15 -3.19 -7.86
C ARG A 318 43.93 -4.09 -7.70
N ILE A 319 43.08 -4.14 -8.72
CA ILE A 319 41.87 -4.97 -8.78
C ILE A 319 42.20 -6.38 -9.31
N TYR A 320 43.28 -6.54 -10.08
CA TYR A 320 43.77 -7.80 -10.64
C TYR A 320 45.27 -8.03 -10.41
N CYS A 321 45.60 -8.84 -9.41
CA CYS A 321 46.71 -9.79 -9.46
C CYS A 321 46.49 -10.86 -8.37
N PRO A 322 46.87 -12.14 -8.58
CA PRO A 322 48.13 -12.54 -9.17
C PRO A 322 47.93 -13.20 -10.55
N LEU A 323 48.56 -12.66 -11.62
CA LEU A 323 49.14 -13.34 -12.79
C LEU A 323 49.40 -12.34 -13.94
N SER A 324 50.38 -12.68 -14.78
CA SER A 324 51.27 -11.82 -15.59
C SER A 324 50.67 -10.84 -16.63
N PRO A 325 51.42 -9.79 -17.02
CA PRO A 325 50.94 -8.63 -17.82
C PRO A 325 50.69 -8.85 -19.33
N CYS A 326 50.60 -10.09 -19.82
CA CYS A 326 50.84 -10.38 -21.24
C CYS A 326 49.62 -10.43 -22.19
N HIS A 327 48.35 -10.31 -21.76
CA HIS A 327 47.21 -10.56 -22.67
C HIS A 327 46.10 -9.48 -22.72
N LEU A 328 46.45 -8.20 -22.61
CA LEU A 328 45.53 -7.12 -23.02
C LEU A 328 45.68 -6.84 -24.54
N PRO A 329 44.59 -6.85 -25.34
CA PRO A 329 44.64 -6.53 -26.76
C PRO A 329 45.31 -5.17 -27.03
N PRO A 330 46.14 -5.04 -28.08
CA PRO A 330 46.88 -3.81 -28.40
C PRO A 330 46.01 -2.55 -28.48
N LEU A 331 44.76 -2.69 -28.92
CA LEU A 331 43.76 -1.61 -29.03
C LEU A 331 43.45 -0.91 -27.70
N VAL A 332 43.36 -1.66 -26.60
CA VAL A 332 43.06 -1.11 -25.27
C VAL A 332 44.26 -0.35 -24.70
N ARG A 333 45.49 -0.69 -25.11
CA ARG A 333 46.71 -0.07 -24.59
C ARG A 333 46.89 1.38 -25.07
N ASN A 334 46.33 1.74 -26.22
CA ASN A 334 46.46 3.06 -26.83
C ASN A 334 45.30 4.03 -26.51
N MET A 335 44.11 3.55 -26.10
CA MET A 335 42.95 4.40 -25.77
C MET A 335 42.97 5.03 -24.37
N LEU A 336 43.88 4.63 -23.49
CA LEU A 336 43.80 4.93 -22.05
C LEU A 336 44.53 6.22 -21.61
N ASN A 337 45.20 6.91 -22.53
CA ASN A 337 45.82 8.20 -22.23
C ASN A 337 44.75 9.31 -22.29
N GLY A 338 44.48 9.94 -21.15
CA GLY A 338 43.57 11.09 -21.05
C GLY A 338 42.17 10.79 -20.51
N ILE A 339 41.89 9.55 -20.09
CA ILE A 339 40.62 9.20 -19.43
C ILE A 339 40.67 9.64 -17.95
N GLN A 340 39.74 10.50 -17.54
CA GLN A 340 39.56 10.84 -16.12
C GLN A 340 38.56 9.87 -15.50
N ILE A 341 38.88 9.32 -14.33
CA ILE A 341 37.97 8.43 -13.60
C ILE A 341 37.52 9.12 -12.32
N VAL A 342 36.21 9.17 -12.12
CA VAL A 342 35.60 9.61 -10.87
C VAL A 342 35.00 8.37 -10.21
N GLU A 343 35.62 7.91 -9.13
CA GLU A 343 35.04 6.85 -8.30
C GLU A 343 33.71 7.36 -7.74
N CYS A 344 32.69 6.51 -7.72
CA CYS A 344 31.40 6.79 -7.08
C CYS A 344 31.20 5.80 -5.93
N LYS A 345 30.63 6.26 -4.82
CA LYS A 345 30.41 5.39 -3.65
C LYS A 345 28.96 4.96 -3.50
N THR A 346 28.06 5.63 -4.22
CA THR A 346 26.61 5.46 -4.06
C THR A 346 25.94 5.59 -5.40
N LEU A 347 24.97 4.72 -5.62
CA LEU A 347 24.18 4.62 -6.83
C LEU A 347 22.71 4.63 -6.44
N TYR A 348 21.99 5.65 -6.87
CA TYR A 348 20.54 5.74 -6.78
C TYR A 348 19.99 5.17 -8.09
N ILE A 349 19.15 4.15 -8.03
CA ILE A 349 18.52 3.55 -9.21
C ILE A 349 17.01 3.71 -9.08
N ASP A 350 16.42 4.43 -10.02
CA ASP A 350 14.99 4.49 -10.23
C ASP A 350 14.58 3.34 -11.15
N PHE A 351 13.67 2.48 -10.69
CA PHE A 351 13.16 1.35 -11.45
C PHE A 351 11.63 1.35 -11.44
N GLN A 352 11.02 0.77 -12.46
CA GLN A 352 9.57 0.56 -12.47
C GLN A 352 9.24 -0.75 -11.76
N SER A 353 8.34 -0.71 -10.77
CA SER A 353 7.92 -1.91 -10.05
C SER A 353 7.12 -2.85 -10.95
N ARG A 354 7.43 -4.14 -10.95
CA ARG A 354 6.63 -5.19 -11.61
C ARG A 354 5.34 -5.52 -10.88
N VAL A 355 5.15 -5.04 -9.66
CA VAL A 355 3.95 -5.28 -8.85
C VAL A 355 2.86 -4.28 -9.19
N ASP A 356 3.20 -2.98 -9.18
CA ASP A 356 2.21 -1.91 -9.29
C ASP A 356 2.56 -0.84 -10.35
N TRP A 357 3.62 -1.06 -11.14
CA TRP A 357 4.09 -0.17 -12.21
C TRP A 357 4.53 1.23 -11.74
N LYS A 358 4.59 1.48 -10.43
CA LYS A 358 5.08 2.74 -9.89
C LYS A 358 6.60 2.78 -9.92
N GLN A 359 7.14 3.99 -9.94
CA GLN A 359 8.57 4.22 -9.81
C GLN A 359 9.01 3.94 -8.37
N GLY A 360 9.88 2.95 -8.20
CA GLY A 360 10.65 2.68 -6.98
C GLY A 360 12.07 3.25 -7.10
N ARG A 361 12.74 3.43 -5.97
CA ARG A 361 14.14 3.87 -5.91
C ARG A 361 14.95 3.00 -4.94
N ASP A 362 16.02 2.40 -5.44
CA ASP A 362 17.03 1.72 -4.64
C ASP A 362 18.24 2.63 -4.42
N ILE A 363 18.78 2.63 -3.19
CA ILE A 363 20.01 3.34 -2.83
C ILE A 363 21.08 2.30 -2.52
N LEU A 364 22.04 2.17 -3.42
CA LEU A 364 23.07 1.14 -3.39
C LEU A 364 24.41 1.74 -3.02
N ARG A 365 25.13 1.06 -2.14
CA ARG A 365 26.45 1.49 -1.66
C ARG A 365 27.54 0.56 -2.19
N CYS A 366 28.65 1.16 -2.61
CA CYS A 366 29.87 0.49 -3.01
C CYS A 366 31.05 1.20 -2.34
N ASN A 367 31.13 1.09 -1.01
CA ASN A 367 32.06 1.85 -0.19
C ASN A 367 32.94 0.91 0.65
N PRO A 368 34.29 0.97 0.51
CA PRO A 368 35.21 0.16 1.31
C PRO A 368 35.19 0.51 2.81
N MET A 369 34.68 1.70 3.19
CA MET A 369 34.61 2.18 4.57
C MET A 369 33.28 2.91 4.80
N PHE A 370 32.24 2.15 5.12
CA PHE A 370 30.90 2.62 5.47
C PHE A 370 30.59 2.31 6.93
N HIS A 371 30.54 3.35 7.78
CA HIS A 371 30.45 3.21 9.25
C HIS A 371 31.45 2.21 9.84
N GLY A 372 32.73 2.33 9.44
CA GLY A 372 33.83 1.50 9.97
C GLY A 372 33.96 0.10 9.36
N ARG A 373 33.12 -0.28 8.39
CA ARG A 373 33.19 -1.58 7.70
C ARG A 373 32.91 -1.47 6.20
N PRO A 374 33.40 -2.40 5.35
CA PRO A 374 33.07 -2.39 3.93
C PRO A 374 31.59 -2.69 3.68
N ARG A 375 30.97 -1.94 2.76
CA ARG A 375 29.60 -2.16 2.28
C ARG A 375 29.58 -2.22 0.75
N TYR A 376 29.17 -3.37 0.24
CA TYR A 376 29.06 -3.67 -1.19
C TYR A 376 27.70 -4.30 -1.44
N ASP A 377 26.77 -3.49 -1.91
CA ASP A 377 25.41 -3.92 -2.18
C ASP A 377 25.34 -4.77 -3.46
N SER A 378 24.33 -5.62 -3.58
CA SER A 378 24.13 -6.48 -4.73
C SER A 378 23.06 -5.91 -5.67
N VAL A 379 23.18 -6.25 -6.95
CA VAL A 379 22.35 -5.73 -8.03
C VAL A 379 21.88 -6.84 -8.95
N THR A 380 20.73 -6.62 -9.58
CA THR A 380 20.31 -7.32 -10.79
C THR A 380 20.69 -6.48 -12.01
N TYR A 381 21.04 -7.13 -13.12
CA TYR A 381 21.40 -6.45 -14.36
C TYR A 381 21.07 -7.30 -15.59
N SER A 382 20.89 -6.64 -16.73
CA SER A 382 20.77 -7.30 -18.03
C SER A 382 22.16 -7.73 -18.53
N ALA A 383 22.35 -9.01 -18.77
CA ALA A 383 23.54 -9.60 -19.34
C ALA A 383 23.39 -9.79 -20.87
N ASP A 384 24.46 -10.23 -21.54
CA ASP A 384 24.42 -10.52 -22.97
C ASP A 384 23.31 -11.53 -23.31
N ARG A 385 22.48 -11.22 -24.33
CA ARG A 385 21.28 -11.98 -24.79
C ARG A 385 20.00 -11.79 -23.96
N ASP A 386 19.80 -10.62 -23.36
CA ASP A 386 18.58 -10.26 -22.60
C ASP A 386 18.32 -11.13 -21.35
N GLU A 387 19.30 -11.92 -20.93
CA GLU A 387 19.22 -12.72 -19.70
C GLU A 387 19.45 -11.82 -18.48
N SER A 388 18.60 -11.95 -17.46
CA SER A 388 18.79 -11.21 -16.21
C SER A 388 19.76 -11.96 -15.30
N ALA A 389 20.74 -11.24 -14.73
CA ALA A 389 21.75 -11.81 -13.85
C ALA A 389 21.88 -11.02 -12.54
N MET A 390 22.58 -11.60 -11.56
CA MET A 390 22.86 -10.97 -10.28
C MET A 390 24.37 -10.80 -10.07
N GLY A 391 24.76 -9.72 -9.40
CA GLY A 391 26.16 -9.50 -9.02
C GLY A 391 26.31 -8.59 -7.81
N ARG A 392 27.46 -8.68 -7.13
CA ARG A 392 27.82 -7.75 -6.05
C ARG A 392 28.68 -6.63 -6.59
N LEU A 393 28.30 -5.38 -6.31
CA LEU A 393 29.10 -4.21 -6.68
C LEU A 393 30.48 -4.30 -6.03
N LYS A 394 31.52 -3.97 -6.80
CA LYS A 394 32.91 -3.89 -6.35
C LYS A 394 33.53 -2.53 -6.59
N PHE A 395 33.11 -1.87 -7.66
CA PHE A 395 33.53 -0.52 -7.97
C PHE A 395 32.46 0.16 -8.80
N LEU A 396 32.20 1.44 -8.54
CA LEU A 396 31.33 2.29 -9.36
C LEU A 396 32.16 3.48 -9.82
N PHE A 397 32.10 3.84 -11.09
CA PHE A 397 32.93 4.93 -11.59
C PHE A 397 32.41 5.53 -12.89
N ARG A 398 32.66 6.83 -13.05
CA ARG A 398 32.45 7.59 -14.27
C ARG A 398 33.78 7.78 -14.98
N CYS A 399 33.85 7.39 -16.24
CA CYS A 399 34.96 7.67 -17.14
C CYS A 399 34.62 8.90 -17.98
N GLN A 400 35.46 9.93 -17.95
CA GLN A 400 35.43 11.00 -18.95
C GLN A 400 36.47 10.69 -20.02
N LEU A 401 36.02 10.50 -21.25
CA LEU A 401 36.88 10.24 -22.40
C LEU A 401 37.55 11.54 -22.90
N PRO A 402 38.66 11.45 -23.65
CA PRO A 402 39.27 12.62 -24.30
C PRO A 402 38.31 13.39 -25.23
N SER A 403 37.30 12.69 -25.77
CA SER A 403 36.21 13.28 -26.56
C SER A 403 35.24 14.17 -25.75
N LYS A 404 35.43 14.26 -24.42
CA LYS A 404 34.50 14.83 -23.43
C LYS A 404 33.22 14.03 -23.20
N GLU A 405 33.05 12.91 -23.90
CA GLU A 405 31.99 11.96 -23.64
C GLU A 405 32.21 11.27 -22.28
N THR A 406 31.12 10.92 -21.59
CA THR A 406 31.19 10.23 -20.30
C THR A 406 30.54 8.87 -20.37
N ILE A 407 31.21 7.86 -19.81
CA ILE A 407 30.69 6.50 -19.69
C ILE A 407 30.65 6.13 -18.21
N ASP A 408 29.50 5.65 -17.75
CA ASP A 408 29.28 5.24 -16.37
C ASP A 408 29.27 3.72 -16.26
N LEU A 409 30.16 3.17 -15.44
CA LEU A 409 30.41 1.74 -15.34
C LEU A 409 30.39 1.26 -13.88
N ALA A 410 29.94 0.02 -13.71
CA ALA A 410 30.13 -0.78 -12.51
C ALA A 410 31.08 -1.93 -12.80
N LEU A 411 31.95 -2.23 -11.83
CA LEU A 411 32.60 -3.52 -11.71
C LEU A 411 31.77 -4.37 -10.74
N VAL A 412 31.29 -5.53 -11.20
CA VAL A 412 30.52 -6.47 -10.38
C VAL A 412 31.23 -7.81 -10.24
N ARG A 413 30.99 -8.50 -9.13
CA ARG A 413 31.31 -9.92 -8.96
C ARG A 413 30.02 -10.74 -9.18
N PRO A 414 29.87 -11.46 -10.30
CA PRO A 414 28.63 -12.16 -10.61
C PRO A 414 28.31 -13.32 -9.67
N TYR A 415 27.03 -13.58 -9.49
CA TYR A 415 26.48 -14.76 -8.83
C TYR A 415 26.02 -15.79 -9.85
N ARG A 416 25.96 -17.05 -9.43
CA ARG A 416 25.24 -18.12 -10.13
C ARG A 416 24.32 -18.85 -9.16
N ARG A 417 23.36 -19.61 -9.70
CA ARG A 417 22.54 -20.55 -8.91
C ARG A 417 23.46 -21.58 -8.23
N SER A 418 23.27 -21.81 -6.94
CA SER A 418 23.98 -22.86 -6.21
C SER A 418 23.19 -24.16 -6.26
N SER A 419 23.89 -25.28 -6.36
CA SER A 419 23.34 -26.62 -6.12
C SER A 419 23.42 -27.04 -4.64
N TRP A 420 23.97 -26.17 -3.79
CA TRP A 420 24.02 -26.41 -2.35
C TRP A 420 22.66 -26.21 -1.71
N HIS A 421 22.29 -27.09 -0.78
CA HIS A 421 21.05 -27.01 -0.02
C HIS A 421 21.36 -27.06 1.48
N PRO A 422 20.71 -26.22 2.31
CA PRO A 422 20.86 -26.27 3.75
C PRO A 422 20.15 -27.51 4.34
N PRO A 423 20.52 -27.95 5.55
CA PRO A 423 19.82 -29.04 6.23
C PRO A 423 18.34 -28.74 6.53
N THR A 424 18.01 -27.46 6.72
CA THR A 424 16.64 -26.99 6.96
C THR A 424 15.92 -26.80 5.64
N ARG A 425 14.69 -27.30 5.52
CA ARG A 425 13.86 -27.09 4.32
C ARG A 425 13.61 -25.60 4.12
N THR A 426 13.97 -25.08 2.95
CA THR A 426 13.76 -23.68 2.56
C THR A 426 13.44 -23.59 1.08
N ASP A 427 12.54 -22.68 0.74
CA ASP A 427 12.18 -22.36 -0.64
C ASP A 427 12.96 -21.14 -1.15
N CYS A 428 13.84 -20.55 -0.32
CA CYS A 428 14.60 -19.36 -0.70
C CYS A 428 15.66 -19.69 -1.75
N PRO A 429 15.75 -18.94 -2.88
CA PRO A 429 16.79 -19.15 -3.88
C PRO A 429 18.19 -18.96 -3.30
N ILE A 430 19.10 -19.88 -3.64
CA ILE A 430 20.48 -19.87 -3.15
C ILE A 430 21.45 -19.54 -4.28
N ARG A 431 22.33 -18.58 -4.01
CA ARG A 431 23.37 -18.14 -4.94
C ARG A 431 24.76 -18.46 -4.38
N GLU A 432 25.70 -18.70 -5.28
CA GLU A 432 27.14 -18.75 -4.99
C GLU A 432 27.90 -17.91 -6.01
N TRP A 433 29.18 -17.68 -5.78
CA TRP A 433 30.00 -16.96 -6.75
C TRP A 433 30.08 -17.71 -8.08
N ALA A 434 29.89 -16.99 -9.19
CA ALA A 434 30.16 -17.56 -10.50
C ALA A 434 31.66 -17.93 -10.60
N PRO A 435 31.99 -19.13 -11.12
CA PRO A 435 33.38 -19.53 -11.30
C PRO A 435 34.01 -18.65 -12.37
N ALA A 436 35.30 -18.34 -12.20
CA ALA A 436 36.09 -17.85 -13.32
C ALA A 436 36.17 -18.98 -14.36
N ARG A 437 35.75 -18.74 -15.61
CA ARG A 437 36.12 -19.64 -16.72
C ARG A 437 37.66 -19.61 -16.86
N ALA A 438 38.26 -20.68 -17.37
CA ALA A 438 39.71 -20.71 -17.60
C ALA A 438 40.12 -19.50 -18.47
N GLY A 439 40.94 -18.60 -17.91
CA GLY A 439 41.37 -17.36 -18.57
C GLY A 439 40.43 -16.15 -18.43
N GLN A 440 39.31 -16.25 -17.70
CA GLN A 440 38.42 -15.13 -17.40
C GLN A 440 38.55 -14.64 -15.97
N TYR A 441 38.25 -13.35 -15.79
CA TYR A 441 38.29 -12.67 -14.52
C TYR A 441 37.07 -13.00 -13.64
N LYS A 442 37.24 -12.96 -12.30
CA LYS A 442 36.15 -13.17 -11.31
C LYS A 442 35.09 -12.06 -11.32
N THR A 443 35.31 -10.98 -12.06
CA THR A 443 34.50 -9.76 -12.07
C THR A 443 34.23 -9.31 -13.49
N ALA A 444 33.11 -8.63 -13.71
CA ALA A 444 32.65 -8.14 -15.01
C ALA A 444 32.39 -6.63 -14.95
N PHE A 445 32.61 -5.93 -16.07
CA PHE A 445 32.20 -4.54 -16.24
C PHE A 445 30.80 -4.50 -16.84
N ILE A 446 29.97 -3.60 -16.33
CA ILE A 446 28.58 -3.42 -16.74
C ILE A 446 28.31 -1.93 -16.82
N ALA A 447 27.69 -1.45 -17.90
CA ALA A 447 27.22 -0.07 -17.96
C ALA A 447 26.09 0.14 -16.95
N LEU A 448 26.09 1.27 -16.25
CA LEU A 448 25.10 1.51 -15.18
C LEU A 448 23.65 1.46 -15.68
N GLU A 449 23.42 1.76 -16.97
CA GLU A 449 22.10 1.67 -17.62
C GLU A 449 21.55 0.23 -17.72
N HIS A 450 22.42 -0.78 -17.67
CA HIS A 450 22.01 -2.19 -17.67
C HIS A 450 21.70 -2.70 -16.26
N ILE A 451 21.99 -1.93 -15.21
CA ILE A 451 21.66 -2.32 -13.83
C ILE A 451 20.17 -2.08 -13.61
N THR A 452 19.41 -3.16 -13.45
CA THR A 452 17.96 -3.10 -13.37
C THR A 452 17.48 -2.60 -12.01
N ARG A 453 18.06 -3.09 -10.91
CA ARG A 453 17.76 -2.67 -9.54
C ARG A 453 18.70 -3.29 -8.50
N GLY A 454 18.52 -2.97 -7.23
CA GLY A 454 19.16 -3.64 -6.10
C GLY A 454 18.58 -5.01 -5.78
N CYS A 455 19.39 -5.90 -5.24
CA CYS A 455 18.93 -7.15 -4.64
C CYS A 455 19.60 -7.44 -3.30
N LEU A 456 18.84 -7.97 -2.35
CA LEU A 456 19.35 -8.28 -1.01
C LEU A 456 19.80 -9.73 -0.94
N LEU A 457 21.11 -9.93 -0.77
CA LEU A 457 21.71 -11.26 -0.58
C LEU A 457 22.37 -11.38 0.79
N SER A 458 21.86 -12.30 1.61
CA SER A 458 22.39 -12.60 2.95
C SER A 458 23.33 -13.80 2.88
N PRO A 459 24.54 -13.73 3.45
CA PRO A 459 25.41 -14.90 3.57
C PRO A 459 24.73 -15.99 4.42
N ILE A 460 24.90 -17.24 4.02
CA ILE A 460 24.45 -18.40 4.81
C ILE A 460 25.59 -18.79 5.75
N PHE A 461 25.42 -18.48 7.03
CA PHE A 461 26.40 -18.83 8.05
C PHE A 461 26.42 -20.35 8.32
N GLY A 462 27.60 -20.93 8.47
CA GLY A 462 27.79 -22.36 8.74
C GLY A 462 27.82 -23.28 7.50
N ALA A 463 27.68 -22.73 6.29
CA ALA A 463 27.85 -23.50 5.06
C ALA A 463 29.33 -23.83 4.80
N SER A 464 29.60 -24.96 4.11
CA SER A 464 30.95 -25.39 3.74
C SER A 464 31.59 -24.56 2.62
N ARG A 465 30.83 -23.61 2.04
CA ARG A 465 31.25 -22.72 0.95
C ARG A 465 30.52 -21.38 1.08
N GLU A 466 31.02 -20.35 0.40
CA GLU A 466 30.35 -19.05 0.33
C GLU A 466 29.09 -19.13 -0.53
N VAL A 467 27.95 -19.29 0.14
CA VAL A 467 26.60 -19.28 -0.43
C VAL A 467 25.75 -18.20 0.24
N PHE A 468 24.72 -17.76 -0.48
CA PHE A 468 23.89 -16.62 -0.10
C PHE A 468 22.41 -16.92 -0.34
N TYR A 469 21.55 -16.59 0.61
CA TYR A 469 20.11 -16.51 0.38
C TYR A 469 19.79 -15.25 -0.40
N VAL A 470 18.95 -15.36 -1.43
CA VAL A 470 18.27 -14.20 -2.01
C VAL A 470 17.02 -13.92 -1.17
N MET A 471 16.93 -12.73 -0.59
CA MET A 471 15.80 -12.33 0.24
C MET A 471 14.69 -11.74 -0.63
N ASP A 472 13.78 -12.59 -1.10
CA ASP A 472 12.66 -12.26 -1.98
C ASP A 472 11.38 -11.87 -1.21
N CYS A 473 11.28 -12.23 0.07
CA CYS A 473 10.13 -11.92 0.92
C CYS A 473 10.05 -10.45 1.39
N VAL A 474 11.15 -9.72 1.30
CA VAL A 474 11.20 -8.28 1.68
C VAL A 474 10.51 -7.42 0.63
N ASP A 475 10.44 -7.90 -0.61
CA ASP A 475 9.93 -7.14 -1.74
C ASP A 475 9.31 -8.06 -2.79
N ALA A 476 7.99 -7.95 -2.94
CA ALA A 476 7.22 -8.71 -3.93
C ALA A 476 7.67 -8.46 -5.38
N ASP A 477 8.32 -7.32 -5.69
CA ASP A 477 8.92 -7.09 -7.00
C ASP A 477 10.12 -8.01 -7.24
N MET A 478 10.98 -8.20 -6.23
CA MET A 478 12.15 -9.09 -6.34
C MET A 478 11.72 -10.53 -6.59
N PHE A 479 10.64 -10.98 -5.92
CA PHE A 479 10.03 -12.28 -6.17
C PHE A 479 9.63 -12.45 -7.65
N LEU A 480 8.98 -11.45 -8.25
CA LEU A 480 8.61 -11.49 -9.67
C LEU A 480 9.80 -11.44 -10.63
N ARG A 481 10.91 -10.80 -10.25
CA ARG A 481 12.13 -10.73 -11.09
C ARG A 481 12.98 -11.98 -11.01
N LEU A 482 12.95 -12.68 -9.87
CA LEU A 482 13.66 -13.94 -9.71
C LEU A 482 13.19 -15.00 -10.70
N HIS A 483 11.91 -15.00 -11.06
CA HIS A 483 11.36 -15.88 -12.09
C HIS A 483 11.96 -15.65 -13.50
N ASP A 484 12.55 -14.47 -13.77
CA ASP A 484 13.23 -14.21 -15.06
C ASP A 484 14.74 -14.47 -14.99
N ILE A 485 15.27 -14.67 -13.78
CA ILE A 485 16.71 -14.93 -13.53
C ILE A 485 16.97 -16.44 -13.37
N ASP A 486 15.97 -17.18 -12.89
CA ASP A 486 15.99 -18.64 -12.71
C ASP A 486 15.18 -19.37 -13.78
#